data_AF-A0A7S0C0R8-F1
#
_entry.id   AF-A0A7S0C0R8-F1
#
_cell.length_a   1.000
_cell.length_b   1.000
_cell.length_c   1.000
_cell.angle_alpha   90.00
_cell.angle_beta   90.00
_cell.angle_gamma   90.00
#
_symmetry.space_group_name_H-M   'P 1'
#
loop_
_entity.id
_entity.type
_entity.pdbx_description
1 polymer ?
#
loop_
_entity_poly.entity_id
_entity_poly.type
_entity_poly.pdbx_seq_one_letter_code
_entity_poly.pdbx_strand_id
1 'polypeptide(L)'
;NPFVAVVVDPLRSLVKNSPVLQAFRVYPPGYSSPVPNECPDGTIVSDEKSRLERWGACWNRYYVLEMEFFMSNLARRVMGTLTQNFLWMRVVGSTPMLESENRVRFPDRVFGGVDKVRKVAMELGS
;
A
#
# COMPACT_ATOMS: atom_id res chain seq x y z
N ASN A 1 -6.71 18.99 17.69
CA ASN A 1 -7.24 18.19 16.56
C ASN A 1 -6.30 17.04 16.21
N PRO A 2 -6.46 15.85 16.80
CA PRO A 2 -5.59 14.70 16.52
C PRO A 2 -6.18 13.81 15.42
N PHE A 3 -6.18 14.30 14.17
CA PHE A 3 -6.59 13.49 13.01
C PHE A 3 -5.36 12.95 12.28
N VAL A 4 -5.48 11.71 11.78
CA VAL A 4 -4.45 10.99 11.02
C VAL A 4 -5.11 10.37 9.80
N ALA A 5 -4.42 10.41 8.66
CA ALA A 5 -4.84 9.71 7.46
C ALA A 5 -4.19 8.33 7.41
N VAL A 6 -4.97 7.27 7.22
CA VAL A 6 -4.46 5.91 7.02
C VAL A 6 -4.77 5.50 5.59
N VAL A 7 -3.73 5.10 4.85
CA VAL A 7 -3.83 4.63 3.47
C VAL A 7 -3.62 3.12 3.48
N VAL A 8 -4.55 2.39 2.88
CA VAL A 8 -4.52 0.92 2.79
C VAL A 8 -4.53 0.53 1.31
N ASP A 9 -3.57 -0.31 0.90
CA ASP A 9 -3.57 -0.90 -0.43
C ASP A 9 -3.95 -2.39 -0.34
N PRO A 10 -5.23 -2.75 -0.56
CA PRO A 10 -5.69 -4.12 -0.44
C PRO A 10 -5.07 -5.05 -1.50
N LEU A 11 -4.76 -4.51 -2.69
CA LEU A 11 -4.21 -5.31 -3.79
C LEU A 11 -2.75 -5.66 -3.54
N ARG A 12 -1.93 -4.69 -3.11
CA ARG A 12 -0.55 -5.00 -2.69
C ARG A 12 -0.53 -5.88 -1.45
N SER A 13 -1.50 -5.71 -0.54
CA SER A 13 -1.61 -6.57 0.64
C SER A 13 -1.86 -8.02 0.27
N LEU A 14 -2.75 -8.26 -0.70
CA LEU A 14 -3.05 -9.60 -1.22
C LEU A 14 -1.80 -10.22 -1.87
N VAL A 15 -1.10 -9.48 -2.73
CA VAL A 15 0.10 -9.97 -3.41
C VAL A 15 1.25 -10.27 -2.42
N LYS A 16 1.41 -9.43 -1.38
CA LYS A 16 2.47 -9.59 -0.37
C LYS A 16 2.11 -10.61 0.73
N ASN A 17 0.86 -11.06 0.80
CA ASN A 17 0.30 -11.84 1.92
C ASN A 17 0.51 -11.17 3.29
N SER A 18 0.54 -9.84 3.32
CA SER A 18 0.80 -9.05 4.52
C SER A 18 0.14 -7.68 4.36
N PRO A 19 -0.49 -7.11 5.40
CA PRO A 19 -1.16 -5.82 5.29
C PRO A 19 -0.16 -4.72 4.91
N VAL A 20 -0.40 -4.09 3.77
CA VAL A 20 0.32 -2.92 3.27
C VAL A 20 -0.53 -1.70 3.55
N LEU A 21 -0.14 -0.97 4.59
CA LEU A 21 -0.81 0.24 5.02
C LEU A 21 0.21 1.20 5.63
N GLN A 22 -0.07 2.50 5.53
CA GLN A 22 0.77 3.58 6.03
C GLN A 22 -0.10 4.67 6.64
N ALA A 23 0.41 5.32 7.67
CA ALA A 23 -0.23 6.45 8.31
C ALA A 23 0.50 7.75 7.96
N PHE A 24 -0.26 8.81 7.75
CA PHE A 24 0.25 10.11 7.35
C PHE A 24 -0.41 11.21 8.18
N ARG A 25 0.35 12.29 8.36
CA ARG A 25 -0.17 13.53 8.95
C ARG A 25 0.30 14.73 8.15
N VAL A 26 -0.60 15.69 8.02
CA VAL A 26 -0.35 16.94 7.30
C VAL A 26 0.26 17.95 8.27
N TYR A 27 1.20 18.74 7.76
CA TYR A 27 1.77 19.86 8.50
C TYR A 27 0.71 20.96 8.77
N PRO A 28 0.86 21.72 9.87
CA PRO A 28 0.02 22.88 10.13
C PRO A 28 0.11 23.92 9.01
N PRO A 29 -0.92 24.76 8.81
CA PRO A 29 -0.85 25.85 7.85
C PRO A 29 0.30 26.80 8.22
N GLY A 30 1.12 27.15 7.24
CA GLY A 30 2.29 28.03 7.42
C GLY A 30 3.59 27.30 7.82
N TYR A 31 3.53 25.99 8.12
CA TYR A 31 4.72 25.18 8.29
C TYR A 31 5.04 24.43 6.99
N SER A 32 6.31 24.43 6.61
CA SER A 32 6.87 23.57 5.54
C SER A 32 8.14 22.95 6.07
N SER A 33 8.50 21.76 5.58
CA SER A 33 9.75 21.13 6.02
C SER A 33 10.94 22.07 5.76
N PRO A 34 11.86 22.24 6.72
CA PRO A 34 13.06 23.05 6.54
C PRO A 34 14.03 22.43 5.53
N VAL A 35 13.90 21.13 5.22
CA VAL A 35 14.80 20.42 4.31
C VAL A 35 14.23 20.46 2.88
N PRO A 36 14.96 21.02 1.90
CA PRO A 36 14.51 21.02 0.51
C PRO A 36 14.51 19.60 -0.04
N ASN A 37 13.47 19.24 -0.78
CA ASN A 37 13.30 17.94 -1.45
C ASN A 37 13.18 16.72 -0.52
N GLU A 38 12.84 16.93 0.76
CA GLU A 38 12.53 15.85 1.68
C GLU A 38 11.16 15.21 1.36
N CYS A 39 11.17 13.93 1.00
CA CYS A 39 9.96 13.15 0.80
C CYS A 39 9.25 12.88 2.15
N PRO A 40 7.95 12.52 2.13
CA PRO A 40 7.19 12.18 3.33
C PRO A 40 7.84 11.13 4.25
N ASP A 41 8.70 10.27 3.67
CA ASP A 41 9.43 9.19 4.33
C ASP A 41 10.80 9.62 4.89
N GLY A 42 11.12 10.92 4.88
CA GLY A 42 12.41 11.47 5.33
C GLY A 42 13.57 11.28 4.34
N THR A 43 13.33 10.65 3.19
CA THR A 43 14.34 10.45 2.14
C THR A 43 14.46 11.67 1.23
N ILE A 44 15.69 12.00 0.80
CA ILE A 44 15.93 13.10 -0.14
C ILE A 44 16.06 12.52 -1.55
N VAL A 45 15.07 12.76 -2.41
CA VAL A 45 15.09 12.31 -3.80
C VAL A 45 15.26 13.52 -4.69
N SER A 46 16.38 13.64 -5.42
CA SER A 46 16.67 14.78 -6.29
C SER A 46 15.76 14.86 -7.53
N ASP A 47 15.39 13.71 -8.10
CA ASP A 47 14.53 13.65 -9.29
C ASP A 47 13.07 14.03 -8.99
N GLU A 48 12.59 15.07 -9.66
CA GLU A 48 11.23 15.60 -9.51
C GLU A 48 10.19 14.64 -10.05
N LYS A 49 10.47 13.99 -11.20
CA LYS A 49 9.50 13.09 -11.85
C LYS A 49 9.21 11.88 -10.97
N SER A 50 10.26 11.24 -10.46
CA SER A 50 10.14 10.11 -9.53
C SER A 50 9.39 10.49 -8.25
N ARG A 51 9.60 11.71 -7.74
CA ARG A 51 8.92 12.20 -6.54
C ARG A 51 7.43 12.42 -6.78
N LEU A 52 7.08 13.06 -7.90
CA LEU A 52 5.69 13.33 -8.27
C LEU A 52 4.92 12.03 -8.55
N GLU A 53 5.52 11.07 -9.24
CA GLU A 53 4.90 9.78 -9.52
C GLU A 53 4.63 8.98 -8.24
N ARG A 54 5.54 9.06 -7.25
CA ARG A 54 5.44 8.29 -6.01
C ARG A 54 4.56 8.93 -4.95
N TRP A 55 4.63 10.25 -4.77
CA TRP A 55 4.02 10.97 -3.64
C TRP A 55 2.96 12.00 -4.06
N GLY A 56 2.81 12.25 -5.37
CA GLY A 56 1.89 13.25 -5.90
C GLY A 56 2.36 14.69 -5.68
N ALA A 57 1.54 15.64 -6.08
CA ALA A 57 1.91 17.07 -6.11
C ALA A 57 2.12 17.68 -4.72
N CYS A 58 1.48 17.14 -3.69
CA CYS A 58 1.53 17.67 -2.32
C CYS A 58 2.55 16.94 -1.42
N TRP A 59 3.57 16.30 -2.00
CA TRP A 59 4.56 15.49 -1.27
C TRP A 59 5.26 16.23 -0.12
N ASN A 60 5.38 17.56 -0.19
CA ASN A 60 6.04 18.37 0.84
C ASN A 60 5.12 18.82 1.99
N ARG A 61 3.83 18.45 1.97
CA ARG A 61 2.83 18.92 2.95
C ARG A 61 2.48 17.91 4.02
N TYR A 62 2.98 16.68 3.92
CA TYR A 62 2.67 15.61 4.86
C TYR A 62 3.91 14.75 5.12
N TYR A 63 3.87 14.00 6.22
CA TYR A 63 4.93 13.10 6.64
C TYR A 63 4.35 11.75 7.06
N VAL A 64 5.17 10.70 6.92
CA VAL A 64 4.85 9.33 7.34
C VAL A 64 4.96 9.22 8.86
N LEU A 65 4.04 8.48 9.46
CA LEU A 65 4.10 8.08 10.85
C LEU A 65 4.55 6.62 10.94
N GLU A 66 5.43 6.33 11.89
CA GLU A 66 5.74 4.95 12.28
C GLU A 66 4.49 4.28 12.86
N MET A 67 4.29 3.02 12.49
CA MET A 67 3.10 2.27 12.89
C MET A 67 3.49 0.94 13.52
N GLU A 68 2.86 0.64 14.65
CA GLU A 68 2.98 -0.64 15.33
C GLU A 68 1.61 -1.32 15.43
N PHE A 69 1.61 -2.65 15.35
CA PHE A 69 0.41 -3.45 15.53
C PHE A 69 0.35 -3.98 16.95
N PHE A 70 -0.73 -3.67 17.64
CA PHE A 70 -1.00 -4.18 18.98
C PHE A 70 -2.20 -5.11 18.98
N MET A 71 -2.08 -6.25 19.68
CA MET A 71 -3.19 -7.14 19.95
C MET A 71 -3.25 -7.44 21.44
N SER A 72 -4.42 -7.22 22.04
CA SER A 72 -4.65 -7.48 23.46
C SER A 72 -4.57 -8.98 23.78
N ASN A 73 -4.22 -9.31 25.03
CA ASN A 73 -4.09 -10.71 25.45
C ASN A 73 -5.42 -11.46 25.31
N LEU A 74 -6.54 -10.82 25.66
CA LEU A 74 -7.87 -11.42 25.49
C LEU A 74 -8.20 -11.66 24.01
N ALA A 75 -7.96 -10.68 23.14
CA ALA A 75 -8.20 -10.83 21.70
C ALA A 75 -7.35 -11.98 21.12
N ARG A 76 -6.08 -12.08 21.54
CA ARG A 76 -5.19 -13.19 21.13
C ARG A 76 -5.75 -14.55 21.54
N ARG A 77 -6.26 -14.69 22.76
CA ARG A 77 -6.88 -15.95 23.25
C ARG A 77 -8.13 -16.31 22.46
N VAL A 78 -9.04 -15.35 22.29
CA VAL A 78 -10.28 -15.54 21.53
C VAL A 78 -9.97 -15.92 20.08
N MET A 79 -9.06 -15.20 19.42
CA MET A 79 -8.63 -15.52 18.06
C MET A 79 -8.00 -16.91 17.98
N GLY A 80 -7.17 -17.30 18.96
CA GLY A 80 -6.60 -18.65 19.03
C GLY A 80 -7.68 -19.74 19.07
N THR A 81 -8.68 -19.59 19.94
CA THR A 81 -9.82 -20.53 20.02
C THR A 81 -10.62 -20.58 18.73
N LEU A 82 -10.92 -19.42 18.11
CA LEU A 82 -11.65 -19.36 16.84
C LEU A 82 -10.88 -20.02 15.70
N THR A 83 -9.57 -19.77 15.63
CA THR A 83 -8.70 -20.35 14.60
C THR A 83 -8.63 -21.86 14.72
N GLN A 84 -8.41 -22.38 15.93
CA GLN A 84 -8.30 -23.82 16.17
C GLN A 84 -9.62 -24.56 15.96
N ASN A 85 -10.74 -23.99 16.39
CA ASN A 85 -12.01 -24.71 16.42
C ASN A 85 -12.86 -24.52 15.15
N PHE A 86 -12.78 -23.36 14.49
CA PHE A 86 -13.77 -22.98 13.46
C PHE A 86 -13.16 -22.46 12.15
N LEU A 87 -12.05 -21.73 12.18
CA LEU A 87 -11.54 -21.03 10.99
C LEU A 87 -10.50 -21.82 10.20
N TRP A 88 -9.90 -22.88 10.76
CA TRP A 88 -8.88 -23.67 10.06
C TRP A 88 -9.36 -24.24 8.71
N MET A 89 -10.62 -24.68 8.62
CA MET A 89 -11.21 -25.19 7.38
C MET A 89 -11.26 -24.10 6.28
N ARG A 90 -11.51 -22.84 6.66
CA ARG A 90 -11.49 -21.73 5.71
C ARG A 90 -10.09 -21.44 5.21
N VAL A 91 -9.08 -21.57 6.07
CA VAL A 91 -7.67 -21.36 5.69
C VAL A 91 -7.20 -22.45 4.72
N VAL A 92 -7.58 -23.70 4.94
CA VAL A 92 -7.22 -24.81 4.04
C VAL A 92 -8.04 -24.81 2.75
N GLY A 93 -9.33 -24.46 2.84
CA GLY A 93 -10.26 -24.42 1.71
C GLY A 93 -10.25 -23.13 0.88
N SER A 94 -9.47 -22.12 1.29
CA SER A 94 -9.42 -20.86 0.54
C SER A 94 -8.72 -21.05 -0.80
N THR A 95 -9.38 -20.62 -1.88
CA THR A 95 -8.84 -20.62 -3.24
C THR A 95 -8.75 -19.18 -3.74
N PRO A 96 -7.69 -18.43 -3.37
CA PRO A 96 -7.62 -16.99 -3.61
C PRO A 96 -7.66 -16.61 -5.11
N MET A 97 -7.25 -17.50 -6.02
CA MET A 97 -7.38 -17.25 -7.47
C MET A 97 -8.82 -17.22 -7.97
N LEU A 98 -9.74 -17.93 -7.31
CA LEU A 98 -11.15 -18.01 -7.71
C LEU A 98 -12.01 -16.90 -7.13
N GLU A 99 -11.46 -16.11 -6.20
CA GLU A 99 -12.15 -14.93 -5.66
C GLU A 99 -12.44 -13.92 -6.77
N SER A 100 -13.59 -13.27 -6.68
CA SER A 100 -14.10 -12.34 -7.70
C SER A 100 -13.11 -11.24 -8.05
N GLU A 101 -12.44 -10.68 -7.04
CA GLU A 101 -11.41 -9.64 -7.18
C GLU A 101 -10.26 -10.11 -8.09
N ASN A 102 -9.71 -11.30 -7.81
CA ASN A 102 -8.61 -11.86 -8.59
C ASN A 102 -9.06 -12.34 -9.97
N ARG A 103 -10.21 -13.01 -10.06
CA ARG A 103 -10.72 -13.53 -11.33
C ARG A 103 -10.95 -12.44 -12.37
N VAL A 104 -11.43 -11.27 -11.94
CA VAL A 104 -11.75 -10.15 -12.83
C VAL A 104 -10.53 -9.26 -13.07
N ARG A 105 -9.76 -8.90 -12.04
CA ARG A 105 -8.66 -7.92 -12.18
C ARG A 105 -7.33 -8.50 -12.61
N PHE A 106 -7.09 -9.80 -12.39
CA PHE A 106 -5.85 -10.43 -12.84
C PHE A 106 -5.67 -10.34 -14.37
N PRO A 107 -6.69 -10.67 -15.20
CA PRO A 107 -6.63 -10.43 -16.64
C PRO A 107 -6.30 -8.97 -17.01
N ASP A 108 -6.99 -8.00 -16.42
CA ASP A 108 -6.76 -6.57 -16.71
C ASP A 108 -5.31 -6.14 -16.47
N ARG A 109 -4.67 -6.68 -15.42
CA ARG A 109 -3.26 -6.41 -15.13
C ARG A 109 -2.32 -7.02 -16.16
N VAL A 110 -2.62 -8.24 -16.62
CA VAL A 110 -1.85 -8.89 -17.68
C VAL A 110 -1.96 -8.08 -18.96
N PHE A 111 -3.17 -7.68 -19.35
CA PHE A 111 -3.40 -6.85 -20.54
C PHE A 111 -2.70 -5.49 -20.44
N GLY A 112 -2.83 -4.78 -19.32
CA GLY A 112 -2.12 -3.52 -19.11
C GLY A 112 -0.60 -3.66 -19.14
N GLY A 113 -0.06 -4.78 -18.66
CA GLY A 113 1.36 -5.12 -18.76
C GLY A 113 1.79 -5.33 -20.21
N VAL A 114 1.02 -6.11 -20.99
CA VAL A 114 1.26 -6.36 -22.42
C VAL A 114 1.26 -5.04 -23.20
N ASP A 115 0.29 -4.15 -22.95
CA ASP A 115 0.22 -2.84 -23.61
C ASP A 115 1.45 -1.98 -23.31
N LYS A 116 1.95 -2.01 -22.07
CA LYS A 116 3.14 -1.27 -21.68
C LYS A 116 4.39 -1.82 -22.36
N VAL A 117 4.56 -3.14 -22.41
CA VAL A 117 5.65 -3.80 -23.12
C VAL A 117 5.60 -3.47 -24.62
N ARG A 118 4.41 -3.49 -25.22
CA ARG A 118 4.20 -3.14 -26.63
C ARG A 118 4.59 -1.69 -26.93
N LYS A 119 4.26 -0.73 -26.06
CA LYS A 119 4.68 0.67 -26.20
C LYS A 119 6.20 0.81 -26.14
N VAL A 120 6.85 0.20 -25.16
CA VAL A 120 8.31 0.22 -25.02
C VAL A 120 8.99 -0.41 -26.23
N ALA A 121 8.45 -1.51 -26.76
CA ALA A 121 8.97 -2.15 -27.97
C ALA A 121 8.84 -1.26 -29.21
N MET A 122 7.80 -0.44 -29.33
CA MET A 122 7.68 0.55 -30.41
C MET A 122 8.69 1.69 -30.26
N GLU A 123 8.94 2.16 -29.04
CA GLU A 123 9.92 3.24 -28.76
C GLU A 123 11.37 2.82 -28.99
N LEU A 124 11.71 1.54 -28.83
CA LEU A 124 13.04 0.99 -29.07
C LEU A 124 13.28 0.57 -30.54
N GLY A 125 12.19 0.37 -31.31
CA GLY A 125 12.23 -0.03 -32.71
C GLY A 125 12.25 1.13 -33.71
N SER A 126 12.11 2.38 -33.25
CA SER A 126 12.28 3.62 -34.02
C SER A 126 13.62 4.27 -33.71
#